data_AF-A0A957FLZ4-F1
#
_entry.id   AF-A0A957FLZ4-F1
#
_cell.length_a   1.000
_cell.length_b   1.000
_cell.length_c   1.000
_cell.angle_alpha   90.00
_cell.angle_beta   90.00
_cell.angle_gamma   90.00
#
_symmetry.space_group_name_H-M   'P 1'
#
loop_
_entity.id
_entity.type
_entity.pdbx_description
1 polymer ?
#
loop_
_entity_poly.entity_id
_entity_poly.type
_entity_poly.pdbx_seq_one_letter_code
_entity_poly.pdbx_strand_id
1 'polypeptide(L)'
;TPLTMGGLLSACQKAIPTPSSLTWVDDDFLLAKEVGPWMELPLWIPASDKDAPGISAIDCNRAFDAGLTFRPLHETIQDTLAWALQRDPDWKWRAGMEAAKETAVLQAWHNR
;
A
#
# COMPACT_ATOMS: atom_id res chain seq x y z
N THR A 1 -18.25 -7.87 1.53
CA THR A 1 -17.66 -6.75 2.29
C THR A 1 -16.52 -6.16 1.48
N PRO A 2 -16.34 -4.83 1.45
CA PRO A 2 -15.22 -4.20 0.75
C PRO A 2 -13.86 -4.75 1.23
N LEU A 3 -12.88 -4.82 0.33
CA LEU A 3 -11.50 -5.18 0.68
C LEU A 3 -10.88 -4.02 1.47
N THR A 4 -10.36 -4.30 2.66
CA THR A 4 -9.63 -3.30 3.46
C THR A 4 -8.14 -3.31 3.14
N MET A 5 -7.43 -2.22 3.44
CA MET A 5 -5.97 -2.18 3.34
C MET A 5 -5.32 -3.30 4.16
N GLY A 6 -5.79 -3.55 5.38
CA GLY A 6 -5.32 -4.66 6.21
C GLY A 6 -5.55 -6.04 5.58
N GLY A 7 -6.70 -6.23 4.92
CA GLY A 7 -6.99 -7.46 4.18
C GLY A 7 -6.04 -7.67 2.99
N LEU A 8 -5.77 -6.61 2.23
CA LEU A 8 -4.80 -6.63 1.13
C LEU A 8 -3.39 -6.98 1.63
N LEU A 9 -2.88 -6.26 2.63
CA LEU A 9 -1.54 -6.48 3.17
C LEU A 9 -1.41 -7.88 3.76
N SER A 10 -2.41 -8.37 4.52
CA SER A 10 -2.41 -9.73 5.05
C SER A 10 -2.38 -10.79 3.93
N ALA A 11 -3.07 -10.57 2.82
CA ALA A 11 -3.00 -11.46 1.67
C ALA A 11 -1.60 -11.45 1.01
N CYS A 12 -0.96 -10.28 0.91
CA CYS A 12 0.42 -10.17 0.44
C CYS A 12 1.42 -10.91 1.35
N GLN A 13 1.30 -10.76 2.68
CA GLN A 13 2.18 -11.46 3.62
C GLN A 13 2.09 -12.98 3.50
N LYS A 14 0.91 -13.53 3.18
CA LYS A 14 0.72 -14.97 2.96
C LYS A 14 1.33 -15.46 1.64
N ALA A 15 1.55 -14.56 0.68
CA ALA A 15 2.05 -14.90 -0.64
C ALA A 15 3.58 -14.92 -0.73
N ILE A 16 4.28 -14.19 0.16
CA ILE A 16 5.74 -14.12 0.18
C ILE A 16 6.33 -15.22 1.07
N PRO A 17 7.49 -15.80 0.70
CA PRO A 17 8.14 -16.85 1.49
C PRO A 17 8.86 -16.30 2.73
N THR A 18 9.08 -14.99 2.80
CA THR A 18 9.82 -14.32 3.87
C THR A 18 8.87 -13.72 4.92
N PRO A 19 9.17 -13.86 6.21
CA PRO A 19 8.43 -13.17 7.25
C PRO A 19 8.47 -11.65 7.05
N SER A 20 7.35 -10.99 7.33
CA SER A 20 7.24 -9.52 7.32
C SER A 20 6.45 -9.04 8.53
N SER A 21 6.73 -7.82 8.99
CA SER A 21 5.97 -7.13 10.03
C SER A 21 5.24 -5.93 9.43
N LEU A 22 4.04 -5.64 9.93
CA LEU A 22 3.29 -4.45 9.57
C LEU A 22 3.27 -3.48 10.75
N THR A 23 3.60 -2.22 10.50
CA THR A 23 3.45 -1.12 11.46
C THR A 23 2.35 -0.20 10.97
N TRP A 24 1.26 -0.09 11.73
CA TRP A 24 0.21 0.87 11.46
C TRP A 24 0.60 2.22 12.07
N VAL A 25 0.63 3.26 11.25
CA VAL A 25 1.08 4.61 11.61
C VAL A 25 -0.02 5.61 11.28
N ASP A 26 -0.21 6.59 12.17
CA ASP A 26 -1.23 7.64 11.98
C ASP A 26 -0.85 8.58 10.82
N ASP A 27 -1.85 9.02 10.05
CA ASP A 27 -1.67 9.96 8.94
C ASP A 27 -0.97 11.25 9.38
N ASP A 28 -1.39 11.84 10.50
CA ASP A 28 -0.83 13.08 11.03
C ASP A 28 0.66 12.94 11.38
N PHE A 29 1.07 11.75 11.83
CA PHE A 29 2.48 11.47 12.11
C PHE A 29 3.29 11.37 10.82
N LEU A 30 2.78 10.66 9.81
CA LEU A 30 3.43 10.55 8.50
C LEU A 30 3.61 11.93 7.87
N LEU A 31 2.56 12.76 7.91
CA LEU A 31 2.61 14.15 7.43
C LEU A 31 3.64 14.98 8.20
N ALA A 32 3.70 14.87 9.52
CA ALA A 32 4.69 15.57 10.35
C ALA A 32 6.15 15.11 10.09
N LYS A 33 6.34 13.92 9.51
CA LYS A 33 7.63 13.42 9.03
C LYS A 33 7.89 13.69 7.55
N GLU A 34 7.07 14.57 6.96
CA GLU A 34 7.15 14.97 5.55
C GLU A 34 7.05 13.75 4.61
N VAL A 35 6.28 12.74 5.01
CA VAL A 35 5.96 11.60 4.14
C VAL A 35 4.95 12.06 3.09
N GLY A 36 5.37 12.05 1.82
CA GLY A 36 4.59 12.58 0.69
C GLY A 36 3.42 11.66 0.33
N PRO A 37 2.16 12.15 0.40
CA PRO A 37 0.98 11.42 -0.11
C PRO A 37 1.17 11.06 -1.58
N TRP A 38 0.69 9.88 -2.00
CA TRP A 38 0.89 9.30 -3.35
C TRP A 38 2.32 9.01 -3.80
N MET A 39 3.33 9.58 -3.15
CA MET A 39 4.72 9.55 -3.64
C MET A 39 5.54 8.48 -2.94
N GLU A 40 5.45 8.41 -1.62
CA GLU A 40 6.36 7.62 -0.80
C GLU A 40 5.74 6.36 -0.21
N LEU A 41 4.42 6.34 -0.01
CA LEU A 41 3.67 5.15 0.40
C LEU A 41 2.69 4.72 -0.68
N PRO A 42 2.68 3.42 -1.07
CA PRO A 42 1.79 2.94 -2.10
C PRO A 42 0.33 3.01 -1.64
N LEU A 43 -0.54 3.52 -2.50
CA LEU A 43 -2.00 3.58 -2.28
C LEU A 43 -2.41 4.31 -0.99
N TRP A 44 -1.56 5.23 -0.51
CA TRP A 44 -1.82 6.01 0.68
C TRP A 44 -2.03 7.50 0.35
N ILE A 45 -3.12 8.00 0.91
CA ILE A 45 -3.46 9.41 1.03
C ILE A 45 -4.06 9.58 2.43
N PRO A 46 -3.72 10.66 3.15
CA PRO A 46 -4.39 10.99 4.39
C PRO A 46 -5.91 11.03 4.25
N ALA A 47 -6.64 10.46 5.20
CA ALA A 47 -8.11 10.54 5.20
C ALA A 47 -8.63 11.99 5.31
N SER A 48 -7.79 12.89 5.82
CA SER A 48 -8.04 14.34 5.92
C SER A 48 -7.79 15.11 4.62
N ASP A 49 -7.31 14.46 3.54
CA ASP A 49 -7.05 15.13 2.27
C ASP A 49 -8.36 15.59 1.61
N LYS A 50 -8.54 16.91 1.61
CA LYS A 50 -9.70 17.62 1.06
C LYS A 50 -9.79 17.56 -0.47
N ASP A 51 -8.68 17.29 -1.16
CA ASP A 51 -8.61 17.26 -2.62
C ASP A 51 -8.87 15.83 -3.16
N ALA A 52 -8.85 14.81 -2.29
CA ALA A 52 -9.16 13.41 -2.62
C ALA A 52 -10.20 12.75 -1.68
N PRO A 53 -11.37 13.39 -1.44
CA PRO A 53 -12.36 12.85 -0.50
C PRO A 53 -12.90 11.50 -0.98
N GLY A 54 -12.85 10.50 -0.10
CA GLY A 54 -13.45 9.19 -0.36
C GLY A 54 -12.77 8.36 -1.46
N ILE A 55 -11.54 8.71 -1.85
CA ILE A 55 -10.77 8.01 -2.90
C ILE A 55 -10.65 6.49 -2.68
N SER A 56 -10.62 6.03 -1.42
CA SER A 56 -10.57 4.62 -1.03
C SER A 56 -11.95 4.02 -0.73
N ALA A 57 -13.03 4.78 -0.94
CA ALA A 57 -14.41 4.42 -0.62
C ALA A 57 -15.38 4.65 -1.80
N ILE A 58 -14.85 4.72 -3.02
CA ILE A 58 -15.66 4.89 -4.24
C ILE A 58 -16.59 3.69 -4.41
N ASP A 59 -17.88 3.96 -4.63
CA ASP A 59 -18.86 2.92 -4.94
C ASP A 59 -18.70 2.43 -6.39
N CYS A 60 -18.38 1.14 -6.53
CA CYS A 60 -18.19 0.47 -7.81
C CYS A 60 -19.42 -0.34 -8.27
N ASN A 61 -20.59 -0.25 -7.61
CA ASN A 61 -21.79 -1.02 -7.95
C ASN A 61 -22.19 -0.89 -9.42
N ARG A 62 -22.10 0.33 -9.98
CA ARG A 62 -22.39 0.58 -11.40
C ARG A 62 -21.51 -0.25 -12.36
N ALA A 63 -20.27 -0.53 -11.98
CA ALA A 63 -19.37 -1.37 -12.76
C ALA A 63 -19.78 -2.84 -12.70
N PHE A 64 -20.15 -3.33 -11.51
CA PHE A 64 -20.64 -4.69 -11.34
C PHE A 64 -21.98 -4.92 -12.05
N ASP A 65 -22.89 -3.95 -12.00
CA ASP A 65 -24.18 -4.00 -12.71
C ASP A 65 -23.98 -4.05 -14.24
N ALA A 66 -22.89 -3.46 -14.74
CA ALA A 66 -22.47 -3.55 -16.14
C ALA A 66 -21.76 -4.87 -16.50
N GLY A 67 -21.62 -5.81 -15.54
CA GLY A 67 -21.02 -7.12 -15.74
C GLY A 67 -19.51 -7.19 -15.50
N LEU A 68 -18.88 -6.14 -14.98
CA LEU A 68 -17.46 -6.19 -14.61
C LEU A 68 -17.27 -7.04 -13.35
N THR A 69 -16.15 -7.75 -13.31
CA THR A 69 -15.75 -8.56 -12.15
C THR A 69 -14.28 -8.31 -11.83
N PHE A 70 -13.88 -8.62 -10.59
CA PHE A 70 -12.47 -8.59 -10.22
C PHE A 70 -11.82 -9.95 -10.47
N ARG A 71 -10.54 -9.90 -10.86
CA ARG A 71 -9.66 -11.06 -10.74
C ARG A 71 -9.53 -11.47 -9.26
N PRO A 72 -9.43 -12.77 -8.93
CA PRO A 72 -9.14 -13.20 -7.57
C PRO A 72 -7.87 -12.53 -7.02
N LEU A 73 -7.96 -11.95 -5.81
CA LEU A 73 -6.87 -11.17 -5.22
C LEU A 73 -5.55 -11.95 -5.13
N HIS A 74 -5.62 -13.22 -4.74
CA HIS A 74 -4.45 -14.08 -4.58
C HIS A 74 -3.68 -14.27 -5.89
N GLU A 75 -4.38 -14.41 -7.02
CA GLU A 75 -3.75 -14.54 -8.33
C GLU A 75 -3.06 -13.24 -8.74
N THR A 76 -3.73 -12.09 -8.53
CA THR A 76 -3.13 -10.77 -8.80
C THR A 76 -1.83 -10.59 -8.01
N ILE A 77 -1.81 -10.98 -6.74
CA ILE A 77 -0.62 -10.89 -5.88
C ILE A 77 0.50 -11.81 -6.41
N GLN A 78 0.19 -13.08 -6.68
CA GLN A 78 1.18 -14.06 -7.14
C GLN A 78 1.81 -13.65 -8.48
N ASP A 79 1.00 -13.24 -9.45
CA ASP A 79 1.49 -12.80 -10.75
C ASP A 79 2.32 -11.52 -10.65
N THR A 80 1.88 -10.57 -9.82
CA THR A 80 2.62 -9.31 -9.61
C THR A 80 3.96 -9.58 -8.92
N LEU A 81 3.99 -10.48 -7.94
CA LEU A 81 5.23 -10.90 -7.28
C LEU A 81 6.16 -11.62 -8.25
N ALA A 82 5.66 -12.58 -9.02
CA ALA A 82 6.44 -13.31 -10.02
C ALA A 82 7.04 -12.35 -11.07
N TRP A 83 6.27 -11.38 -11.55
CA TRP A 83 6.76 -10.33 -12.44
C TRP A 83 7.77 -9.39 -11.75
N ALA A 84 7.57 -9.05 -10.48
CA ALA A 84 8.49 -8.21 -9.72
C ALA A 84 9.86 -8.88 -9.55
N LEU A 85 9.87 -10.18 -9.26
CA LEU A 85 11.08 -10.98 -9.05
C LEU A 85 11.89 -11.25 -10.33
N GLN A 86 11.36 -10.93 -11.52
CA GLN A 86 12.10 -11.01 -12.78
C GLN A 86 13.05 -9.82 -13.01
N ARG A 87 12.98 -8.79 -12.15
CA ARG A 87 13.85 -7.61 -12.24
C ARG A 87 15.28 -7.91 -11.83
N ASP A 88 16.18 -7.07 -12.32
CA ASP A 88 17.56 -7.03 -11.85
C ASP A 88 17.60 -6.79 -10.32
N PRO A 89 18.44 -7.49 -9.55
CA PRO A 89 18.63 -7.23 -8.12
C PRO A 89 18.94 -5.76 -7.79
N ASP A 90 19.61 -5.03 -8.68
CA ASP A 90 19.97 -3.62 -8.53
C ASP A 90 18.91 -2.66 -9.10
N TRP A 91 17.70 -3.17 -9.39
CA TRP A 91 16.61 -2.36 -9.92
C TRP A 91 16.20 -1.25 -8.95
N LYS A 92 16.33 0.01 -9.41
CA LYS A 92 15.93 1.18 -8.64
C LYS A 92 14.47 1.55 -8.91
N TRP A 93 13.64 1.46 -7.89
CA TRP A 93 12.26 1.94 -7.95
C TRP A 93 12.23 3.46 -8.07
N ARG A 94 11.38 3.96 -8.98
CA ARG A 94 11.17 5.41 -9.19
C ARG A 94 10.15 6.03 -8.23
N ALA A 95 9.42 5.18 -7.51
CA ALA A 95 8.38 5.56 -6.57
C ALA A 95 8.57 4.74 -5.29
N GLY A 96 8.13 5.31 -4.17
CA GLY A 96 8.35 4.74 -2.83
C GLY A 96 9.39 5.53 -2.03
N MET A 97 9.32 5.34 -0.71
CA MET A 97 10.21 5.96 0.25
C MET A 97 11.62 5.38 0.16
N GLU A 98 12.63 6.23 0.32
CA GLU A 98 14.01 5.75 0.50
C GLU A 98 14.14 4.96 1.81
N ALA A 99 14.87 3.84 1.79
CA ALA A 99 15.02 2.95 2.94
C ALA A 99 15.57 3.66 4.21
N ALA A 100 16.45 4.65 4.03
CA ALA A 100 16.98 5.44 5.14
C ALA A 100 15.90 6.31 5.81
N LYS A 101 15.02 6.93 5.01
CA LYS A 101 13.89 7.71 5.51
C LYS A 101 12.87 6.80 6.19
N GLU A 102 12.53 5.67 5.58
CA GLU A 102 11.60 4.69 6.17
C GLU A 102 12.09 4.22 7.54
N THR A 103 13.37 3.86 7.64
CA THR A 103 14.00 3.45 8.91
C THR A 103 13.87 4.55 9.97
N ALA A 104 14.19 5.80 9.62
CA ALA A 104 14.10 6.93 10.55
C ALA A 104 12.66 7.21 11.01
N VAL A 105 11.69 7.13 10.10
CA VAL A 105 10.26 7.31 10.40
C VAL A 105 9.77 6.23 11.35
N LEU A 106 10.08 4.96 11.07
CA LEU A 106 9.70 3.82 11.91
C LEU A 106 10.34 3.89 13.30
N GLN A 107 11.64 4.21 13.39
CA GLN A 107 12.31 4.40 14.69
C GLN A 107 11.66 5.51 15.51
N ALA A 108 11.36 6.65 14.88
CA ALA A 108 10.68 7.75 15.56
C ALA A 108 9.27 7.37 16.04
N TRP A 109 8.55 6.54 15.29
CA TRP A 109 7.23 6.03 15.68
C TRP A 109 7.33 5.07 16.86
N HIS A 110 8.26 4.12 16.83
CA HIS A 110 8.40 3.10 17.88
C HIS A 110 8.98 3.64 19.19
N ASN A 111 9.68 4.78 19.17
CA ASN A 111 10.26 5.43 20.35
C ASN A 111 9.31 6.47 21.00
N ARG A 112 8.08 6.59 20.52
CA ARG A 112 7.09 7.54 21.01
C ARG A 112 6.45 7.10 22.33
#